data_AF-A0AAU7K1X8-F1
#
_entry.id   AF-A0AAU7K1X8-F1
#
_cell.length_a   1.000
_cell.length_b   1.000
_cell.length_c   1.000
_cell.angle_alpha   90.00
_cell.angle_beta   90.00
_cell.angle_gamma   90.00
#
_symmetry.space_group_name_H-M   'P 1'
#
loop_
_entity.id
_entity.type
_entity.pdbx_description
1 polymer ?
#
loop_
_entity_poly.entity_id
_entity_poly.type
_entity_poly.pdbx_seq_one_letter_code
_entity_poly.pdbx_strand_id
1 'polypeptide(L)'
;MAAEKLSKLDFSELTKNKAKLKALIIAGTIVWLFLMICVIYLFVFKSKSAIPFIAILTAIPITFLPAVNSLTQINKEIKSRNQN
;
A
#
# COMPACT_ATOMS: atom_id res chain seq x y z
N MET A 1 4.36 -9.27 17.25
CA MET A 1 4.71 -7.94 17.79
C MET A 1 3.79 -6.81 17.31
N ALA A 2 3.26 -6.79 16.08
CA ALA A 2 2.33 -5.74 15.63
C ALA A 2 0.93 -5.81 16.29
N ALA A 3 0.41 -7.01 16.55
CA ALA A 3 -0.92 -7.23 17.12
C ALA A 3 -1.08 -6.69 18.56
N GLU A 4 -0.09 -6.88 19.43
CA GLU A 4 -0.14 -6.36 20.81
C GLU A 4 -0.16 -4.82 20.88
N LYS A 5 0.46 -4.15 19.91
CA LYS A 5 0.48 -2.68 19.83
C LYS A 5 -0.86 -2.11 19.39
N LEU A 6 -1.62 -2.85 18.59
CA LEU A 6 -2.96 -2.47 18.11
C LEU A 6 -4.03 -2.68 19.19
N SER A 7 -3.89 -3.72 20.02
CA SER A 7 -4.84 -4.01 21.10
C SER A 7 -4.85 -2.91 22.19
N LYS A 8 -3.71 -2.24 22.41
CA LYS A 8 -3.57 -1.11 23.34
C LYS A 8 -4.05 0.25 22.79
N LEU A 9 -4.39 0.32 21.51
CA LEU A 9 -4.75 1.58 20.85
C LEU A 9 -6.24 1.87 21.01
N ASP A 10 -6.60 3.14 21.23
CA ASP A 10 -8.01 3.56 21.33
C ASP A 10 -8.74 3.37 19.99
N PHE A 11 -10.06 3.13 20.02
CA PHE A 11 -10.86 2.91 18.81
C PHE A 11 -10.78 4.10 17.84
N SER A 12 -10.70 5.33 18.35
CA SER A 12 -10.50 6.54 17.56
C SER A 12 -9.15 6.53 16.84
N GLU A 13 -8.10 6.09 17.52
CA GLU A 13 -6.75 5.99 16.97
C GLU A 13 -6.61 4.85 15.96
N LEU A 14 -7.28 3.71 16.17
CA LEU A 14 -7.36 2.60 15.21
C LEU A 14 -7.99 3.06 13.88
N THR A 15 -9.06 3.83 13.97
CA THR A 15 -9.78 4.36 12.81
C THR A 15 -8.95 5.39 12.04
N LYS A 16 -8.24 6.28 12.76
CA LYS A 16 -7.29 7.23 12.17
C LYS A 16 -6.11 6.54 11.49
N ASN A 17 -5.54 5.50 12.10
CA ASN A 17 -4.44 4.73 11.51
C ASN A 17 -4.88 3.97 10.25
N LYS A 18 -6.08 3.39 10.25
CA LYS A 18 -6.68 2.80 9.05
C LYS A 18 -6.82 3.82 7.92
N ALA A 19 -7.33 5.01 8.20
CA ALA A 19 -7.47 6.07 7.21
C ALA A 19 -6.13 6.52 6.63
N LYS A 20 -5.10 6.70 7.48
CA LYS A 20 -3.74 7.05 7.06
C LYS A 20 -3.11 5.98 6.16
N LEU A 21 -3.17 4.72 6.56
CA LEU A 21 -2.62 3.62 5.75
C LEU A 21 -3.37 3.48 4.42
N LYS A 22 -4.69 3.63 4.41
CA LYS A 22 -5.49 3.61 3.19
C LYS A 22 -5.11 4.76 2.25
N ALA A 23 -4.94 5.97 2.80
CA ALA A 23 -4.51 7.14 2.04
C ALA A 23 -3.10 6.94 1.46
N LEU A 24 -2.16 6.39 2.23
CA LEU A 24 -0.82 6.07 1.78
C LEU A 24 -0.82 5.09 0.60
N ILE A 25 -1.61 4.02 0.69
CA ILE A 25 -1.70 3.02 -0.39
C ILE A 25 -2.34 3.62 -1.65
N ILE A 26 -3.37 4.45 -1.50
CA ILE A 26 -4.02 5.11 -2.64
C ILE A 26 -3.03 6.09 -3.31
N ALA A 27 -2.36 6.94 -2.54
CA ALA A 27 -1.35 7.86 -3.07
C ALA A 27 -0.20 7.11 -3.75
N GLY A 28 0.31 6.04 -3.13
CA GLY A 28 1.33 5.18 -3.71
C GLY A 28 0.90 4.53 -5.02
N THR A 29 -0.35 4.04 -5.08
CA THR A 29 -0.92 3.44 -6.30
C THR A 29 -1.03 4.45 -7.44
N ILE A 30 -1.45 5.69 -7.15
CA ILE A 30 -1.56 6.75 -8.17
C ILE A 30 -0.19 7.07 -8.77
N VAL A 31 0.83 7.24 -7.92
CA VAL A 31 2.22 7.49 -8.37
C VAL A 31 2.75 6.32 -9.17
N TRP A 32 2.45 5.08 -8.74
CA TRP A 32 2.85 3.87 -9.45
C TRP A 32 2.21 3.77 -10.85
N LEU A 33 0.92 4.09 -10.98
CA LEU A 33 0.23 4.13 -12.28
C LEU A 33 0.82 5.18 -13.21
N PHE A 34 1.16 6.36 -12.68
CA PHE A 34 1.82 7.40 -13.45
C PHE A 34 3.19 6.94 -13.97
N LEU A 35 4.00 6.29 -13.12
CA LEU A 35 5.29 5.70 -13.52
C LEU A 35 5.11 4.59 -14.57
N MET A 36 4.05 3.79 -14.47
CA MET A 36 3.67 2.79 -15.48
C MET A 36 3.52 3.43 -16.87
N ILE A 37 2.78 4.52 -16.96
CA ILE A 37 2.56 5.25 -18.22
C ILE A 37 3.89 5.78 -18.77
N CYS A 38 4.75 6.35 -17.91
CA CYS A 38 6.08 6.83 -18.33
C CYS A 38 6.97 5.70 -18.86
N VAL A 39 6.98 4.53 -18.21
CA VAL A 39 7.77 3.38 -18.65
C VAL A 39 7.24 2.83 -19.98
N ILE A 40 5.92 2.73 -20.14
CA ILE A 40 5.29 2.33 -21.41
C ILE A 40 5.69 3.30 -22.54
N TYR A 41 5.63 4.61 -22.28
CA TYR A 41 6.06 5.63 -23.25
C TYR A 41 7.54 5.43 -23.63
N LEU A 42 8.44 5.28 -22.65
CA LEU A 42 9.86 5.05 -22.92
C LEU A 42 10.11 3.73 -23.65
N PHE A 43 9.32 2.69 -23.40
CA PHE A 43 9.43 1.41 -24.09
C PHE A 43 9.03 1.52 -25.56
N VAL A 44 7.95 2.23 -25.86
CA VAL A 44 7.47 2.42 -27.24
C VAL A 44 8.43 3.31 -28.04
N PHE A 45 8.90 4.43 -27.47
CA PHE A 45 9.69 5.42 -28.20
C PHE A 45 11.21 5.21 -28.10
N LYS A 46 11.70 4.47 -27.10
CA LYS A 46 13.14 4.28 -26.81
C LYS A 46 13.41 2.88 -26.26
N SER A 47 13.00 1.87 -27.04
CA SER A 47 12.86 0.44 -26.69
C SER A 47 13.99 -0.19 -25.85
N LYS A 48 15.27 0.13 -26.09
CA LYS A 48 16.39 -0.45 -25.32
C LYS A 48 16.58 0.16 -23.92
N SER A 49 16.05 1.36 -23.68
CA SER A 49 16.28 2.10 -22.42
C SER A 49 15.27 1.73 -21.32
N ALA A 50 14.15 1.08 -21.65
CA ALA A 50 13.03 0.88 -20.73
C ALA A 50 13.03 -0.48 -19.99
N ILE A 51 13.77 -1.48 -20.49
CA ILE A 51 13.86 -2.83 -19.94
C ILE A 51 14.18 -2.86 -18.43
N PRO A 52 15.19 -2.12 -17.91
CA PRO A 52 15.48 -2.16 -16.47
C PRO A 52 14.37 -1.53 -15.62
N PHE A 53 13.63 -0.56 -16.17
CA PHE A 53 12.55 0.12 -15.43
C PHE A 53 11.32 -0.79 -15.26
N ILE A 54 11.05 -1.68 -16.21
CA ILE A 54 9.93 -2.64 -16.12
C ILE A 54 10.13 -3.58 -14.92
N ALA A 55 11.34 -4.11 -14.74
CA ALA A 55 11.66 -5.01 -13.63
C ALA A 55 11.54 -4.34 -12.26
N ILE A 56 11.91 -3.06 -12.16
CA ILE A 56 11.77 -2.28 -10.92
C ILE A 56 10.30 -2.00 -10.65
N LEU A 57 9.53 -1.66 -11.69
CA LEU A 57 8.13 -1.30 -11.56
C LEU A 57 7.26 -2.46 -11.07
N THR A 58 7.57 -3.70 -11.47
CA THR A 58 6.85 -4.91 -11.03
C THR A 58 7.17 -5.31 -9.59
N ALA A 59 8.29 -4.85 -9.02
CA ALA A 59 8.65 -5.11 -7.62
C ALA A 59 7.93 -4.17 -6.63
N ILE A 60 7.47 -3.00 -7.08
CA ILE A 60 6.85 -1.98 -6.22
C ILE A 60 5.60 -2.50 -5.48
N PRO A 61 4.64 -3.22 -6.10
CA PRO A 61 3.48 -3.78 -5.39
C PRO A 61 3.85 -4.67 -4.21
N ILE A 62 4.97 -5.39 -4.29
CA ILE A 62 5.45 -6.30 -3.24
C ILE A 62 5.83 -5.52 -1.97
N THR A 63 6.37 -4.31 -2.14
CA THR A 63 6.77 -3.44 -1.01
C THR A 63 5.56 -2.92 -0.20
N PHE A 64 4.36 -2.93 -0.78
CA PHE A 64 3.13 -2.52 -0.09
C PHE A 64 2.46 -3.65 0.72
N LEU A 65 2.86 -4.92 0.54
CA LEU A 65 2.33 -6.07 1.29
C LEU A 65 2.29 -5.87 2.82
N PRO A 66 3.35 -5.41 3.51
CA PRO A 66 3.29 -5.20 4.95
C PRO A 66 2.26 -4.13 5.36
N ALA A 67 2.05 -3.09 4.55
CA ALA A 67 1.05 -2.06 4.81
C ALA A 67 -0.38 -2.61 4.63
N VAL A 68 -0.61 -3.43 3.60
CA VAL A 68 -1.90 -4.12 3.37
C VAL A 68 -2.20 -5.11 4.49
N ASN A 69 -1.21 -5.87 4.94
CA ASN A 69 -1.38 -6.82 6.04
C ASN A 69 -1.71 -6.09 7.36
N SER A 70 -1.05 -4.96 7.62
CA SER A 70 -1.32 -4.09 8.78
C SER A 70 -2.75 -3.53 8.73
N LEU A 71 -3.21 -3.08 7.56
CA LEU A 71 -4.59 -2.64 7.35
C LEU A 71 -5.61 -3.75 7.62
N THR A 72 -5.31 -4.97 7.17
CA THR A 72 -6.19 -6.14 7.37
C THR A 72 -6.30 -6.48 8.85
N GLN A 73 -5.19 -6.44 9.59
CA GLN A 73 -5.19 -6.64 11.05
C GLN A 73 -5.99 -5.56 11.77
N ILE A 74 -5.79 -4.29 11.44
CA ILE A 74 -6.57 -3.17 12.01
C ILE A 74 -8.06 -3.34 11.71
N ASN A 75 -8.43 -3.76 10.49
CA ASN A 75 -9.83 -3.96 10.13
C ASN A 75 -10.48 -5.14 10.87
N LYS A 76 -9.73 -6.23 11.10
CA LYS A 76 -10.19 -7.36 11.93
C LYS A 76 -10.41 -6.92 13.38
N GLU A 77 -9.49 -6.14 13.94
CA GLU A 77 -9.59 -5.61 15.31
C GLU A 77 -10.82 -4.67 15.46
N ILE A 78 -11.01 -3.73 14.53
CA ILE A 78 -12.19 -2.83 14.53
C ILE A 78 -13.49 -3.63 14.44
N LYS A 79 -13.53 -4.65 13.57
CA LYS A 79 -14.73 -5.50 13.41
C LYS A 79 -15.01 -6.30 14.69
N SER A 80 -13.97 -6.83 15.34
CA SER A 80 -14.10 -7.56 16.60
C SER A 80 -14.67 -6.67 17.72
N ARG A 81 -14.26 -5.40 17.78
CA ARG A 81 -14.76 -4.43 18.78
C ARG A 81 -16.16 -3.90 18.49
N ASN A 82 -16.60 -3.95 17.24
CA ASN A 82 -17.95 -3.51 16.83
C ASN A 82 -18.99 -4.63 16.91
N GLN A 83 -18.56 -5.90 17.03
CA GLN A 83 -19.45 -7.06 17.18
C GLN A 83 -19.65 -7.51 18.63
N ASN A 84 -18.98 -6.88 19.59
CA ASN A 84 -19.09 -7.13 21.02
C ASN A 84 -19.58 -5.87 21.73
#